data_AF-A0A7S1C0I6-F1
#
_entry.id   AF-A0A7S1C0I6-F1
#
_cell.length_a   1.000
_cell.length_b   1.000
_cell.length_c   1.000
_cell.angle_alpha   90.00
_cell.angle_beta   90.00
_cell.angle_gamma   90.00
#
_symmetry.space_group_name_H-M   'P 1'
#
loop_
_entity.id
_entity.type
_entity.pdbx_description
1 polymer ?
#
loop_
_entity_poly.entity_id
_entity_poly.type
_entity_poly.pdbx_seq_one_letter_code
_entity_poly.pdbx_strand_id
1 'polypeptide(L)'
;EGYRRASALADVEHIRGSLLLCHGLLDENVLFRQSAILVNELIKHRKAYDFAMFPSERHSPRRQDDRAFLEERILAFLQRSLAGGVSAGVGAGRRRTHTGVAAALSRAAGRERPFSTVRHPRQRTHQT
;
A
#
# COMPACT_ATOMS: atom_id res chain seq x y z
N GLU A 1 3.28 -11.05 30.79
CA GLU A 1 2.06 -10.26 30.54
C GLU A 1 2.28 -9.05 29.63
N GLY A 2 3.19 -8.12 29.98
CA GLY A 2 3.40 -6.87 29.21
C GLY A 2 3.65 -7.06 27.71
N TYR A 3 4.52 -8.01 27.32
CA TYR A 3 4.78 -8.32 25.91
C TYR A 3 3.54 -8.77 25.12
N ARG A 4 2.63 -9.52 25.74
CA ARG A 4 1.40 -9.97 25.09
C ARG A 4 0.47 -8.78 24.83
N ARG A 5 0.32 -7.90 25.82
CA ARG A 5 -0.53 -6.71 25.75
C ARG A 5 0.00 -5.65 24.78
N ALA A 6 1.32 -5.55 24.63
CA ALA A 6 1.96 -4.62 23.70
C ALA A 6 2.02 -5.14 22.26
N SER A 7 1.69 -6.41 22.03
CA SER A 7 1.73 -7.01 20.70
C SER A 7 0.46 -6.72 19.92
N ALA A 8 0.59 -5.98 18.81
CA ALA A 8 -0.52 -5.80 17.86
C ALA A 8 -1.03 -7.14 17.30
N LEU A 9 -0.17 -8.16 17.22
CA LEU A 9 -0.55 -9.51 16.75
C LEU A 9 -1.54 -10.20 17.68
N ALA A 10 -1.47 -9.91 18.99
CA ALA A 10 -2.33 -10.57 19.97
C ALA A 10 -3.79 -10.07 19.90
N ASP A 11 -4.04 -8.94 19.24
CA ASP A 11 -5.34 -8.24 19.27
C ASP A 11 -5.89 -7.88 17.88
N VAL A 12 -5.36 -8.53 16.83
CA VAL A 12 -5.75 -8.26 15.43
C VAL A 12 -7.26 -8.42 15.21
N GLU A 13 -7.88 -9.39 15.87
CA GLU A 13 -9.32 -9.64 15.80
C GLU A 13 -10.15 -8.42 16.23
N HIS A 14 -9.66 -7.62 17.17
CA HIS A 14 -10.38 -6.47 17.72
C HIS A 14 -10.07 -5.16 17.01
N ILE A 15 -9.16 -5.15 16.03
CA ILE A 15 -8.89 -3.97 15.20
C ILE A 15 -10.18 -3.54 14.48
N ARG A 16 -10.51 -2.25 14.60
CA ARG A 16 -11.66 -1.57 13.99
C ARG A 16 -11.21 -0.33 13.23
N GLY A 17 -12.01 0.05 12.23
CA GLY A 17 -11.75 1.23 11.41
C GLY A 17 -10.76 0.96 10.27
N SER A 18 -10.31 2.03 9.64
CA SER A 18 -9.33 1.98 8.55
C SER A 18 -7.92 1.78 9.10
N LEU A 19 -7.12 0.95 8.42
CA LEU A 19 -5.71 0.71 8.77
C LEU A 19 -4.82 0.98 7.55
N LEU A 20 -3.74 1.74 7.75
CA LEU A 20 -2.65 1.91 6.78
C LEU A 20 -1.36 1.42 7.42
N LEU A 21 -0.70 0.47 6.77
CA LEU A 21 0.65 0.03 7.11
C LEU A 21 1.65 0.76 6.20
N CYS A 22 2.81 1.12 6.73
CA CYS A 22 3.92 1.72 5.98
C CYS A 22 5.24 1.05 6.41
N HIS A 23 6.04 0.52 5.49
CA HIS A 23 7.28 -0.17 5.85
C HIS A 23 8.34 -0.14 4.74
N GLY A 24 9.61 0.08 5.11
CA GLY A 24 10.77 -0.01 4.21
C GLY A 24 11.35 -1.43 4.11
N LEU A 25 11.55 -1.96 2.90
CA LEU A 25 12.01 -3.34 2.72
C LEU A 25 13.43 -3.59 3.23
N LEU A 26 14.26 -2.54 3.33
CA LEU A 26 15.65 -2.63 3.75
C LEU A 26 15.83 -2.28 5.24
N ASP A 27 14.76 -2.23 6.02
CA ASP A 27 14.85 -1.97 7.46
C ASP A 27 15.56 -3.13 8.18
N GLU A 28 16.66 -2.80 8.86
CA GLU A 28 17.49 -3.73 9.64
C GLU A 28 17.14 -3.71 11.14
N ASN A 29 16.42 -2.69 11.61
CA ASN A 29 15.98 -2.57 13.01
C ASN A 29 14.65 -3.29 13.21
N VAL A 30 13.69 -3.02 12.32
CA VAL A 30 12.34 -3.58 12.34
C VAL A 30 12.15 -4.35 11.03
N LEU A 31 12.60 -5.60 11.03
CA LEU A 31 12.62 -6.44 9.83
C LEU A 31 11.22 -6.52 9.19
N PHE A 32 11.16 -6.46 7.86
CA PHE A 32 9.91 -6.57 7.10
C PHE A 32 9.09 -7.83 7.43
N ARG A 33 9.75 -8.90 7.88
CA ARG A 33 9.09 -10.13 8.37
C ARG A 33 8.01 -9.84 9.42
N GLN A 34 8.21 -8.84 10.29
CA GLN A 34 7.23 -8.49 11.32
C GLN A 34 5.93 -7.99 10.69
N SER A 35 6.03 -7.11 9.70
CA SER A 35 4.87 -6.65 8.92
C SER A 35 4.22 -7.78 8.11
N ALA A 36 5.01 -8.70 7.55
CA ALA A 36 4.46 -9.86 6.85
C ALA A 36 3.65 -10.79 7.78
N ILE A 37 4.11 -11.00 9.01
CA ILE A 37 3.38 -11.77 10.03
C ILE A 37 2.07 -11.06 10.38
N LEU A 38 2.11 -9.73 10.58
CA LEU A 38 0.90 -8.95 10.86
C LEU A 38 -0.10 -9.03 9.70
N VAL A 39 0.37 -8.90 8.47
CA VAL A 39 -0.47 -9.04 7.26
C VAL A 39 -1.14 -10.41 7.21
N ASN A 40 -0.42 -11.49 7.50
CA ASN A 40 -1.01 -12.83 7.53
C ASN A 40 -2.13 -12.95 8.58
N GLU A 41 -1.94 -12.38 9.78
CA GLU A 41 -3.00 -12.36 10.80
C GLU A 41 -4.18 -11.46 10.39
N LEU A 42 -3.93 -10.29 9.76
CA LEU A 42 -5.00 -9.44 9.23
C LEU A 42 -5.83 -10.19 8.18
N ILE A 43 -5.18 -10.92 7.27
CA ILE A 43 -5.84 -11.76 6.26
C ILE A 43 -6.69 -12.84 6.91
N LYS A 44 -6.13 -13.57 7.88
CA LYS A 44 -6.82 -14.64 8.62
C LYS A 44 -8.10 -14.13 9.31
N HIS A 45 -8.07 -12.92 9.87
CA HIS A 45 -9.21 -12.27 10.51
C HIS A 45 -10.05 -11.40 9.56
N ARG A 46 -9.78 -11.47 8.24
CA ARG A 46 -10.47 -10.72 7.18
C ARG A 46 -10.54 -9.21 7.45
N LYS A 47 -9.47 -8.66 8.02
CA LYS A 47 -9.34 -7.23 8.28
C LYS A 47 -8.82 -6.53 7.04
N ALA A 48 -9.56 -5.51 6.58
CA ALA A 48 -9.11 -4.67 5.48
C ALA A 48 -7.95 -3.78 5.93
N TYR A 49 -6.96 -3.60 5.06
CA TYR A 49 -5.81 -2.74 5.29
C TYR A 49 -5.30 -2.16 3.96
N ASP A 50 -4.77 -0.94 4.02
CA ASP A 50 -3.90 -0.37 2.99
C ASP A 50 -2.45 -0.68 3.34
N PHE A 51 -1.58 -0.85 2.35
CA PHE A 51 -0.14 -1.01 2.57
C PHE A 51 0.70 -0.13 1.63
N ALA A 52 1.60 0.66 2.20
CA ALA A 52 2.64 1.41 1.50
C ALA A 52 4.00 0.77 1.77
N MET A 53 4.55 0.12 0.75
CA MET A 53 5.87 -0.49 0.77
C MET A 53 6.89 0.45 0.15
N PHE A 54 8.07 0.57 0.77
CA PHE A 54 9.19 1.36 0.27
C PHE A 54 10.41 0.46 0.00
N PRO A 55 10.63 -0.01 -1.24
CA PRO A 55 11.61 -1.07 -1.53
C PRO A 55 13.07 -0.70 -1.25
N SER A 56 13.41 0.59 -1.38
CA SER A 56 14.79 1.09 -1.25
C SER A 56 15.03 1.79 0.09
N GLU A 57 14.04 1.80 0.98
CA GLU A 57 14.09 2.53 2.24
C GLU A 57 14.26 1.59 3.44
N ARG A 58 14.84 2.13 4.50
CA ARG A 58 15.05 1.45 5.78
C ARG A 58 13.94 1.82 6.76
N HIS A 59 14.29 2.15 8.01
CA HIS A 59 13.34 2.47 9.08
C HIS A 59 12.48 3.72 8.83
N SER A 60 12.95 4.65 8.02
CA SER A 60 12.19 5.84 7.60
C SER A 60 12.60 6.21 6.19
N PRO A 61 11.66 6.61 5.31
CA PRO A 61 12.00 7.17 4.02
C PRO A 61 12.99 8.34 4.17
N ARG A 62 14.10 8.31 3.43
CA ARG A 62 15.13 9.36 3.42
C ARG A 62 15.17 10.10 2.09
N ARG A 63 14.88 9.40 0.99
CA ARG A 63 14.79 9.99 -0.34
C ARG A 63 13.61 10.95 -0.36
N GLN A 64 13.80 12.12 -0.97
CA GLN A 64 12.78 13.15 -1.01
C GLN A 64 11.49 12.66 -1.69
N ASP A 65 11.63 11.92 -2.79
CA ASP A 65 10.50 11.35 -3.52
C ASP A 65 9.70 10.35 -2.66
N ASP A 66 10.40 9.49 -1.92
CA ASP A 66 9.77 8.47 -1.07
C ASP A 66 9.07 9.12 0.14
N ARG A 67 9.63 10.21 0.68
CA ARG A 67 8.97 11.02 1.72
C ARG A 67 7.71 11.70 1.21
N ALA A 68 7.80 12.38 0.06
CA ALA A 68 6.65 13.03 -0.55
C ALA A 68 5.53 12.01 -0.84
N PHE A 69 5.88 10.84 -1.39
CA PHE A 69 4.92 9.77 -1.62
C PHE A 69 4.28 9.25 -0.34
N LEU A 70 5.05 9.09 0.75
CA LEU A 70 4.51 8.71 2.06
C LEU A 70 3.49 9.75 2.56
N GLU A 71 3.83 11.04 2.50
CA GLU A 71 2.96 12.14 2.90
C GLU A 71 1.65 12.15 2.10
N GLU A 72 1.75 11.99 0.77
CA GLU A 72 0.58 11.87 -0.11
C GLU A 72 -0.30 10.66 0.26
N ARG A 73 0.29 9.49 0.56
CA ARG A 73 -0.49 8.31 0.95
C ARG A 73 -1.16 8.47 2.30
N ILE A 74 -0.49 9.09 3.26
CA ILE A 74 -1.06 9.40 4.57
C ILE A 74 -2.23 10.37 4.40
N LEU A 75 -2.03 11.49 3.68
CA LEU A 75 -3.06 12.48 3.46
C LEU A 75 -4.29 11.86 2.78
N ALA A 76 -4.09 11.11 1.69
CA ALA A 76 -5.18 10.46 0.98
C ALA A 76 -5.91 9.45 1.87
N PHE A 77 -5.18 8.68 2.69
CA PHE A 77 -5.78 7.74 3.63
C PHE A 77 -6.62 8.44 4.70
N LEU A 78 -6.12 9.52 5.29
CA LEU A 78 -6.84 10.30 6.29
C LEU A 78 -8.09 10.95 5.68
N GLN A 79 -7.99 11.55 4.49
CA GLN A 79 -9.14 12.12 3.78
C GLN A 79 -10.21 11.05 3.55
N ARG A 80 -9.86 9.88 3.01
CA ARG A 80 -10.84 8.79 2.81
C ARG A 80 -11.45 8.28 4.11
N SER A 81 -10.64 8.18 5.17
CA SER A 81 -11.05 7.53 6.42
C SER A 81 -11.81 8.45 7.37
N LEU A 82 -11.54 9.75 7.34
CA LEU A 82 -12.11 10.73 8.27
C LEU A 82 -13.18 11.62 7.62
N ALA A 83 -13.17 11.83 6.31
CA ALA A 83 -14.16 12.69 5.64
C ALA A 83 -15.60 12.13 5.71
N GLY A 84 -15.79 10.86 6.05
CA GLY A 84 -17.11 10.28 6.34
C GLY A 84 -17.73 10.71 7.68
N GLY A 85 -16.99 11.44 8.53
CA GLY A 85 -17.44 11.91 9.84
C GLY A 85 -17.99 13.34 9.87
N VAL A 86 -17.86 14.12 8.79
CA VAL A 86 -18.51 15.43 8.69
C VAL A 86 -19.91 15.23 8.11
N SER A 87 -20.83 14.83 8.99
CA SER A 87 -22.26 14.90 8.68
C SER A 87 -22.70 16.36 8.69
N ALA A 88 -22.46 17.06 7.58
CA ALA A 88 -23.29 18.19 7.21
C ALA A 88 -24.66 17.61 6.83
N GLY A 89 -25.62 17.72 7.75
CA GLY A 89 -27.00 17.34 7.49
C GLY A 89 -27.60 18.24 6.42
N VAL A 90 -27.58 17.78 5.16
CA VAL A 90 -28.59 18.14 4.15
C VAL A 90 -28.81 16.89 3.30
N GLY A 91 -30.01 16.32 3.41
CA GLY A 91 -30.38 15.08 2.74
C GLY A 91 -30.42 15.19 1.22
N ALA A 92 -30.03 14.11 0.56
CA ALA A 92 -30.59 13.72 -0.73
C ALA A 92 -30.30 12.23 -0.94
N GLY A 93 -31.36 11.42 -0.84
CA GLY A 93 -31.28 10.00 -1.10
C GLY A 93 -30.79 9.72 -2.52
N ARG A 94 -29.75 8.91 -2.64
CA ARG A 94 -29.43 8.23 -3.90
C ARG A 94 -29.09 6.78 -3.60
N ARG A 95 -30.10 5.92 -3.78
CA ARG A 95 -29.98 4.46 -3.82
C ARG A 95 -28.84 4.10 -4.78
N ARG A 96 -27.78 3.46 -4.30
CA ARG A 96 -26.76 2.82 -5.14
C ARG A 96 -27.06 1.33 -5.19
N THR A 97 -27.59 0.90 -6.32
CA THR A 97 -27.75 -0.50 -6.69
C THR A 97 -26.38 -1.16 -6.82
N HIS A 98 -26.32 -2.38 -6.32
CA HIS A 98 -25.13 -3.21 -6.15
C HIS A 98 -24.77 -3.92 -7.46
N THR A 99 -24.18 -3.21 -8.43
CA THR A 99 -23.64 -3.84 -9.65
C THR A 99 -22.42 -3.06 -10.13
N GLY A 100 -21.20 -3.56 -9.89
CA GLY A 100 -20.03 -2.82 -10.35
C GLY A 100 -18.64 -3.37 -10.02
N VAL A 101 -18.48 -4.66 -9.70
CA VAL A 101 -17.13 -5.24 -9.50
C VAL A 101 -16.47 -5.61 -10.85
N ALA A 102 -17.23 -5.69 -11.95
CA ALA A 102 -16.70 -6.06 -13.27
C ALA A 102 -16.20 -4.87 -14.13
N ALA A 103 -16.53 -3.61 -13.80
CA ALA A 103 -16.25 -2.48 -14.70
C ALA A 103 -14.86 -1.83 -14.51
N ALA A 104 -14.17 -2.10 -13.40
CA ALA A 104 -12.88 -1.46 -13.09
C ALA A 104 -11.67 -2.14 -13.77
N LEU A 105 -11.81 -3.37 -14.26
CA LEU A 105 -10.71 -4.13 -14.86
C LEU A 105 -10.53 -3.88 -16.38
N SER A 106 -11.50 -3.25 -17.06
CA SER A 106 -11.45 -3.06 -18.51
C SER A 106 -10.83 -1.73 -18.98
N ARG A 107 -10.42 -0.84 -18.06
CA ARG A 107 -9.81 0.47 -18.40
C ARG A 107 -8.28 0.52 -18.27
N ALA A 108 -7.64 -0.54 -17.76
CA ALA A 108 -6.19 -0.62 -17.63
C ALA A 108 -5.50 -1.40 -18.77
N ALA A 109 -6.25 -2.08 -19.65
CA ALA A 109 -5.70 -2.96 -20.69
C ALA A 109 -5.49 -2.29 -22.07
N GLY A 110 -5.19 -0.99 -22.11
CA GLY A 110 -5.24 -0.20 -23.35
C GLY A 110 -4.19 0.89 -23.47
N ARG A 111 -2.92 0.62 -23.13
CA ARG A 111 -1.78 1.44 -23.59
C ARG A 111 -0.41 0.76 -23.42
N GLU A 112 -0.29 -0.49 -23.87
CA GLU A 112 1.01 -1.12 -24.09
C GLU A 112 1.67 -0.43 -25.32
N ARG A 113 2.73 0.35 -25.08
CA ARG A 113 3.66 0.78 -26.14
C ARG A 113 4.62 -0.40 -26.36
N PRO A 114 4.87 -0.87 -27.60
CA PRO A 114 5.83 -1.95 -27.80
C PRO A 114 7.23 -1.49 -27.38
N PHE A 115 7.84 -2.28 -26.49
CA PHE A 115 9.23 -2.15 -26.06
C PHE A 115 10.15 -2.22 -27.29
N SER A 116 10.81 -1.12 -27.62
CA SER A 116 11.80 -1.11 -28.70
C SER A 116 13.02 -1.91 -28.25
N THR A 117 13.36 -2.95 -29.01
CA THR A 117 14.60 -3.71 -28.84
C THR A 117 15.80 -2.78 -28.92
N VAL A 118 16.45 -2.50 -27.79
CA VAL A 118 17.76 -1.85 -27.74
C VAL A 118 18.75 -2.80 -28.43
N ARG A 119 19.17 -2.47 -29.65
CA ARG A 119 20.29 -3.14 -30.31
C ARG A 119 21.58 -2.74 -29.57
N HIS A 120 22.21 -3.69 -28.88
CA HIS A 120 23.58 -3.52 -28.41
C HIS A 120 24.54 -3.46 -29.59
N PRO A 121 25.48 -2.49 -29.64
CA PRO A 121 26.54 -2.48 -30.63
C PRO A 121 27.48 -3.67 -30.38
N ARG A 122 27.68 -4.51 -31.40
CA ARG A 122 28.66 -5.59 -31.40
C ARG A 122 30.04 -5.01 -31.12
N GLN A 123 30.66 -5.40 -30.02
CA GLN A 123 32.07 -5.13 -29.78
C GLN A 123 32.89 -5.86 -30.86
N ARG A 124 33.67 -5.09 -31.63
CA ARG A 124 34.68 -5.61 -32.55
C ARG A 124 35.82 -6.17 -31.71
N THR A 125 35.99 -7.48 -31.71
CA THR A 125 37.24 -8.11 -31.29
C THR A 125 38.28 -7.86 -32.38
N HIS A 126 39.24 -6.97 -32.10
CA HIS A 126 40.50 -6.94 -32.84
C HIS A 126 41.38 -8.07 -32.31
N GLN A 127 41.62 -9.08 -33.15
CA GLN A 127 42.68 -10.05 -32.95
C GLN A 127 43.90 -9.51 -33.70
N THR A 128 44.96 -9.22 -32.95
CA THR A 128 46.35 -9.12 -33.44
C THR A 128 46.97 -10.50 -33.47
#